data_AF-A0A821I0P6-F1
#
_entry.id   AF-A0A821I0P6-F1
#
_cell.length_a   1.000
_cell.length_b   1.000
_cell.length_c   1.000
_cell.angle_alpha   90.00
_cell.angle_beta   90.00
_cell.angle_gamma   90.00
#
_symmetry.space_group_name_H-M   'P 1'
#
loop_
_entity.id
_entity.type
_entity.pdbx_description
1 polymer ?
#
loop_
_entity_poly.entity_id
_entity_poly.type
_entity_poly.pdbx_seq_one_letter_code
_entity_poly.pdbx_strand_id
1 'polypeptide(L)' 'AIQDLNVNSAICYPSSNEDGNKVKILSVQPNHNDIKNKKLAIKGYALSGGGKQIQNVQVSLDHG' A
#
# COMPACT_ATOMS: atom_id res chain seq x y z
N ALA A 1 -12.03 -3.74 26.32
CA ALA A 1 -12.35 -2.94 25.11
C ALA A 1 -11.04 -2.50 24.47
N ILE A 2 -10.92 -2.57 23.14
CA ILE A 2 -9.76 -1.97 22.44
C ILE A 2 -9.98 -0.45 22.49
N GLN A 3 -9.01 0.28 23.03
CA GLN A 3 -9.09 1.75 23.16
C GLN A 3 -8.24 2.41 22.07
N ASP A 4 -6.92 2.16 22.10
CA ASP A 4 -6.02 2.67 21.07
C ASP A 4 -5.98 1.77 19.83
N LEU A 5 -6.00 2.40 18.65
CA LEU A 5 -5.80 1.70 17.38
C LEU A 5 -4.37 1.15 17.27
N ASN A 6 -4.25 -0.04 16.70
CA ASN A 6 -2.96 -0.61 16.33
C ASN A 6 -2.34 0.15 15.15
N VAL A 7 -1.04 -0.05 14.92
CA VAL A 7 -0.38 0.41 13.70
C VAL A 7 -1.01 -0.28 12.49
N ASN A 8 -1.34 0.49 11.46
CA ASN A 8 -1.93 -0.03 10.23
C ASN A 8 -1.45 0.79 9.02
N SER A 9 -1.43 0.15 7.85
CA SER A 9 -1.03 0.77 6.58
C SER A 9 -1.68 0.08 5.39
N ALA A 10 -1.90 0.81 4.31
CA ALA A 10 -2.36 0.24 3.05
C ALA A 10 -1.79 0.99 1.85
N ILE A 11 -1.63 0.27 0.73
CA ILE A 11 -1.30 0.84 -0.57
C ILE A 11 -2.61 1.28 -1.24
N CYS A 12 -2.68 2.55 -1.65
CA CYS A 12 -3.83 3.13 -2.35
C CYS A 12 -3.59 3.30 -3.85
N TYR A 13 -2.32 3.30 -4.26
CA TYR A 13 -1.93 3.39 -5.66
C TYR A 13 -0.70 2.53 -5.95
N PRO A 14 -0.72 1.77 -7.05
CA PRO A 14 -1.85 1.64 -7.98
C PRO A 14 -2.98 0.81 -7.39
N SER A 15 -4.22 1.15 -7.75
CA SER A 15 -5.40 0.43 -7.29
C SER A 15 -5.36 -1.01 -7.80
N SER A 16 -5.71 -1.97 -6.93
CA SER A 16 -6.04 -3.31 -7.42
C SER A 16 -7.24 -3.20 -8.34
N ASN A 17 -7.14 -3.65 -9.59
CA ASN A 17 -8.33 -3.80 -10.41
C ASN A 17 -9.32 -4.73 -9.69
N GLU A 18 -10.57 -4.31 -9.63
CA GLU A 18 -11.67 -4.96 -8.93
C GLU A 18 -12.02 -6.30 -9.59
N ASP A 19 -11.45 -7.39 -9.09
CA ASP A 19 -12.11 -8.70 -9.09
C ASP A 19 -12.24 -9.10 -7.63
N GLY A 20 -13.34 -8.65 -7.03
CA GLY A 20 -13.58 -8.54 -5.58
C GLY A 20 -13.68 -9.84 -4.79
N ASN A 21 -12.78 -10.81 -4.97
CA ASN A 21 -12.74 -11.98 -4.08
C ASN A 21 -11.43 -12.77 -4.01
N LYS A 22 -10.29 -12.17 -4.35
CA LYS A 22 -9.00 -12.83 -4.13
C LYS A 22 -8.06 -11.85 -3.47
N VAL A 23 -7.45 -12.27 -2.36
CA VAL A 23 -6.19 -11.70 -1.85
C VAL A 23 -5.14 -11.97 -2.93
N LYS A 24 -5.21 -11.23 -4.03
CA LYS A 24 -4.17 -11.19 -5.04
C LYS A 24 -3.15 -10.23 -4.48
N ILE A 25 -1.92 -10.71 -4.35
CA ILE A 25 -0.76 -9.84 -4.40
C ILE A 25 -1.04 -8.82 -5.51
N LEU A 26 -0.95 -7.54 -5.17
CA LEU A 26 -1.13 -6.43 -6.09
C LEU A 26 -0.15 -6.65 -7.25
N SER A 27 -0.60 -7.32 -8.31
CA SER A 27 0.06 -7.33 -9.59
C SER A 27 -0.22 -5.96 -10.16
N VAL A 28 0.59 -4.99 -9.73
CA VAL A 28 0.58 -3.64 -10.24
C VAL A 28 0.64 -3.74 -11.76
N GLN A 29 -0.42 -3.31 -12.44
CA GLN A 29 -0.38 -3.12 -13.88
C GLN A 29 0.12 -1.69 -14.11
N PRO A 30 1.39 -1.49 -14.47
CA PRO A 30 1.90 -0.16 -14.76
C PRO A 30 1.12 0.43 -15.94
N ASN A 31 0.74 1.70 -15.83
CA ASN A 31 0.06 2.38 -16.92
C ASN A 31 1.06 2.77 -18.04
N HIS A 32 0.56 3.27 -19.16
CA HIS A 32 1.38 3.67 -20.31
C HIS A 32 2.51 4.66 -19.95
N ASN A 33 2.28 5.56 -18.99
CA ASN A 33 3.30 6.51 -18.53
C ASN A 33 4.34 5.85 -17.62
N ASP A 34 3.94 4.87 -16.79
CA ASP A 34 4.86 4.12 -15.93
C ASP A 34 5.83 3.27 -16.77
N ILE A 35 5.31 2.62 -17.82
CA ILE A 35 6.09 1.84 -18.79
C ILE A 35 7.04 2.75 -19.58
N LYS A 36 6.52 3.88 -20.08
CA LYS A 36 7.30 4.85 -20.86
C LYS A 36 8.43 5.48 -20.07
N ASN A 37 8.20 5.78 -18.78
CA ASN A 37 9.17 6.45 -17.92
C ASN A 37 10.00 5.48 -17.05
N LYS A 38 9.74 4.16 -17.15
CA LYS A 38 10.35 3.10 -16.31
C LYS A 38 10.32 3.45 -14.81
N LYS A 39 9.28 4.14 -14.36
CA LYS A 39 9.10 4.61 -12.99
C LYS A 39 7.68 4.29 -12.58
N LEU A 40 7.54 3.44 -11.57
CA LEU A 40 6.26 3.17 -10.93
C LEU A 40 6.22 3.95 -9.62
N ALA A 41 5.20 4.79 -9.45
CA ALA A 41 4.94 5.42 -8.16
C ALA A 41 4.07 4.48 -7.30
N ILE A 42 4.47 4.26 -6.05
CA ILE A 42 3.66 3.54 -5.05
C ILE A 42 3.25 4.56 -4.00
N LYS A 43 1.95 4.63 -3.70
CA LYS A 43 1.41 5.58 -2.71
C LYS A 43 0.43 4.86 -1.79
N GLY A 44 0.39 5.29 -0.53
CA GLY A 44 -0.44 4.70 0.50
C GLY A 44 -0.54 5.58 1.74
N TYR A 45 -1.11 5.03 2.81
CA TYR A 45 -1.16 5.67 4.13
C TYR A 45 -0.62 4.73 5.21
N ALA A 46 -0.20 5.31 6.33
CA ALA A 46 0.12 4.61 7.57
C ALA A 46 -0.42 5.42 8.76
N LEU A 47 -0.96 4.75 9.76
CA LEU A 47 -1.51 5.36 10.97
C LEU A 47 -1.20 4.52 12.21
N SER A 48 -1.23 5.17 13.37
CA SER A 48 -1.12 4.53 14.69
C SER A 48 -2.09 5.20 15.66
N GLY A 49 -2.65 4.43 16.58
CA GLY A 49 -3.42 4.97 17.70
C GLY A 49 -2.56 5.63 18.78
N GLY A 50 -3.22 6.24 19.75
CA GLY A 50 -2.58 6.83 20.93
C GLY A 50 -1.64 8.01 20.65
N GLY A 51 -1.80 8.70 19.51
CA GLY A 51 -0.97 9.85 19.12
C GLY A 51 0.49 9.51 18.79
N LYS A 52 0.82 8.23 18.62
CA LYS A 52 2.18 7.78 18.31
C LYS A 52 2.50 8.07 16.85
N GLN A 53 3.64 8.71 16.61
CA GLN A 53 4.12 9.00 15.27
C GLN A 53 4.71 7.74 14.60
N ILE A 54 4.34 7.50 13.35
CA ILE A 54 4.97 6.49 12.50
C ILE A 54 6.39 6.94 12.13
N GLN A 55 7.40 6.12 12.44
CA GLN A 55 8.81 6.44 12.20
C GLN A 55 9.34 5.92 10.85
N ASN A 56 8.81 4.79 10.38
CA ASN A 56 9.27 4.12 9.15
C ASN A 56 8.11 3.37 8.49
N VAL A 57 8.10 3.37 7.15
CA VAL A 57 7.22 2.54 6.33
C VAL A 57 8.11 1.79 5.33
N GLN A 58 8.07 0.46 5.37
CA GLN A 58 8.79 -0.40 4.44
C GLN A 58 7.84 -0.91 3.36
N VAL A 59 8.32 -0.96 2.12
CA VAL A 59 7.57 -1.42 0.96
C VAL A 59 8.39 -2.48 0.26
N SER A 60 7.76 -3.61 -0.01
CA SER A 60 8.33 -4.72 -0.77
C SER A 60 7.61 -4.92 -2.09
N LEU A 61 8.36 -5.40 -3.08
CA LEU A 61 7.90 -5.69 -4.43
C LEU A 61 8.00 -7.19 -4.77
N ASP A 62 8.56 -7.99 -3.88
CA ASP A 62 8.92 -9.40 -4.10
C ASP A 62 8.31 -10.34 -3.04
N HIS A 63 7.16 -9.93 -2.48
CA HIS A 63 6.36 -10.70 -1.49
C HIS A 63 6.91 -10.74 -0.05
N GLY A 64 7.81 -9.82 0.33
CA GLY A 64 8.27 -9.67 1.72
C GLY A 64 8.68 -8.26 2.05
#